data_AF-A0A3G2G9S2-F1
#
_entry.id   AF-A0A3G2G9S2-F1
#
_cell.length_a   1.000
_cell.length_b   1.000
_cell.length_c   1.000
_cell.angle_alpha   90.00
_cell.angle_beta   90.00
_cell.angle_gamma   90.00
#
_symmetry.space_group_name_H-M   'P 1'
#
loop_
_entity.id
_entity.type
_entity.pdbx_description
1 polymer ?
#
loop_
_entity_poly.entity_id
_entity_poly.type
_entity_poly.pdbx_seq_one_letter_code
_entity_poly.pdbx_strand_id
1 'polypeptide(L)'
;MKNSLILLALTMIISCKTDEKKSYDKFIIDKNLINNDTIKRLAKISELKLFRSEVVESKTRTAYIVQTVSGYNLATKFDNYKANATIENDTLNISLNNSNKYFGNGVLIKVFDGQFFVKDVDPKTLKGEDKFLSAKPILQKLVLNNDRFSKNDSIYGAIYYHATVENHINKEFKGYFRTKIK
;
A
#
# COMPACT_ATOMS: atom_id res chain seq x y z
N MET A 1 19.46 -60.79 10.51
CA MET A 1 20.46 -59.76 10.88
C MET A 1 20.39 -58.61 9.90
N LYS A 2 20.17 -57.40 10.41
CA LYS A 2 20.50 -56.06 9.87
C LYS A 2 19.95 -55.72 8.46
N ASN A 3 18.92 -54.89 8.39
CA ASN A 3 18.99 -53.42 8.45
C ASN A 3 19.77 -52.81 7.29
N SER A 4 19.05 -52.14 6.38
CA SER A 4 19.22 -50.72 6.04
C SER A 4 18.43 -50.45 4.76
N LEU A 5 17.19 -49.97 4.85
CA LEU A 5 16.88 -48.54 4.74
C LEU A 5 17.79 -47.82 3.71
N ILE A 6 17.44 -47.93 2.43
CA ILE A 6 17.73 -46.87 1.47
C ILE A 6 16.61 -45.84 1.67
N LEU A 7 16.73 -45.07 2.75
CA LEU A 7 16.03 -43.81 2.91
C LEU A 7 16.68 -42.87 1.90
N LEU A 8 16.15 -42.85 0.68
CA LEU A 8 16.50 -41.83 -0.30
C LEU A 8 16.06 -40.51 0.32
N ALA A 9 17.02 -39.84 0.95
CA ALA A 9 16.87 -38.54 1.54
C ALA A 9 16.41 -37.60 0.42
N LEU A 10 15.10 -37.39 0.35
CA LEU A 10 14.50 -36.17 -0.14
C LEU A 10 15.11 -35.05 0.71
N THR A 11 16.30 -34.59 0.31
CA THR A 11 16.73 -33.25 0.64
C THR A 11 15.76 -32.35 -0.12
N MET A 12 14.58 -32.14 0.48
CA MET A 12 13.82 -30.92 0.27
C MET A 12 14.79 -29.82 0.64
N ILE A 13 15.48 -29.32 -0.38
CA ILE A 13 16.08 -28.00 -0.35
C ILE A 13 14.85 -27.10 -0.34
N ILE A 14 14.24 -26.96 0.84
CA ILE A 14 13.34 -25.86 1.14
C ILE A 14 14.27 -24.67 1.06
N SER A 15 14.43 -24.17 -0.16
CA SER A 15 14.96 -22.84 -0.42
C SER A 15 13.91 -21.90 0.15
N CYS A 16 13.95 -21.73 1.47
CA CYS A 16 13.42 -20.56 2.12
C CYS A 16 14.18 -19.41 1.48
N LYS A 17 13.61 -18.83 0.42
CA LYS A 17 13.92 -17.46 0.05
C LYS A 17 13.84 -16.69 1.36
N THR A 18 14.95 -16.12 1.79
CA THR A 18 14.97 -15.21 2.93
C THR A 18 13.99 -14.11 2.58
N ASP A 19 12.79 -14.19 3.14
CA ASP A 19 11.78 -13.17 2.98
C ASP A 19 12.42 -11.85 3.42
N GLU A 20 12.29 -10.83 2.58
CA GLU A 20 12.57 -9.45 2.95
C GLU A 20 11.98 -9.19 4.34
N LYS A 21 12.79 -8.68 5.26
CA LYS A 21 12.40 -8.47 6.65
C LYS A 21 11.35 -7.35 6.71
N LYS A 22 10.08 -7.72 6.55
CA LYS A 22 8.94 -6.80 6.60
C LYS A 22 8.89 -6.12 7.96
N SER A 23 8.82 -4.79 7.96
CA SER A 23 8.55 -4.02 9.17
C SER A 23 7.05 -3.98 9.40
N TYR A 24 6.58 -4.75 10.38
CA TYR A 24 5.18 -4.76 10.78
C TYR A 24 4.98 -3.76 11.92
N ASP A 25 3.96 -2.91 11.80
CA ASP A 25 3.53 -2.01 12.88
C ASP A 25 2.04 -2.16 13.16
N LYS A 26 1.63 -1.75 14.37
CA LYS A 26 0.20 -1.65 14.71
C LYS A 26 -0.41 -0.42 14.06
N PHE A 27 -1.60 -0.57 13.47
CA PHE A 27 -2.37 0.59 13.04
C PHE A 27 -3.20 1.15 14.19
N ILE A 28 -3.62 2.40 14.05
CA ILE A 28 -4.42 3.13 15.05
C ILE A 28 -5.87 3.16 14.56
N ILE A 29 -6.80 2.99 15.48
CA ILE A 29 -8.24 3.08 15.19
C ILE A 29 -8.72 4.46 15.65
N ASP A 30 -9.32 5.22 14.73
CA ASP A 30 -9.97 6.49 15.03
C ASP A 30 -11.35 6.56 14.35
N LYS A 31 -12.40 6.28 15.12
CA LYS A 31 -13.79 6.33 14.64
C LYS A 31 -14.21 7.74 14.20
N ASN A 32 -13.56 8.78 14.71
CA ASN A 32 -13.84 10.17 14.35
C ASN A 32 -13.13 10.60 13.06
N LEU A 33 -12.32 9.74 12.45
CA LEU A 33 -11.58 10.07 11.23
C LEU A 33 -12.50 10.48 10.07
N ILE A 34 -13.72 9.95 10.01
CA ILE A 34 -14.77 10.38 9.06
C ILE A 34 -15.10 11.88 9.18
N ASN A 35 -14.92 12.45 10.37
CA ASN A 35 -15.21 13.85 10.64
C ASN A 35 -14.09 14.81 10.24
N ASN A 36 -12.92 14.29 9.83
CA ASN A 36 -11.79 15.09 9.36
C ASN A 36 -12.18 15.93 8.12
N ASP A 37 -11.82 17.20 8.12
CA ASP A 37 -12.21 18.14 7.07
C ASP A 37 -11.67 17.77 5.69
N THR A 38 -10.48 17.17 5.63
CA THR A 38 -9.88 16.71 4.36
C THR A 38 -10.69 15.55 3.79
N ILE A 39 -11.09 14.59 4.64
CA ILE A 39 -11.94 13.46 4.25
C ILE A 39 -13.32 13.93 3.80
N LYS A 40 -13.94 14.87 4.53
CA LYS A 40 -15.22 15.48 4.13
C LYS A 40 -15.11 16.18 2.78
N ARG A 41 -14.00 16.89 2.54
CA ARG A 41 -13.75 17.59 1.28
C ARG A 41 -13.57 16.64 0.11
N LEU A 42 -12.88 15.51 0.30
CA LEU A 42 -12.74 14.46 -0.71
C LEU A 42 -14.11 13.96 -1.23
N ALA A 43 -15.10 13.84 -0.35
CA ALA A 43 -16.45 13.44 -0.73
C ALA A 43 -17.24 14.45 -1.57
N LYS A 44 -16.76 15.69 -1.69
CA LYS A 44 -17.41 16.76 -2.44
C LYS A 44 -16.73 17.08 -3.77
N ILE A 45 -15.54 16.51 -4.03
CA ILE A 45 -14.74 16.80 -5.21
C ILE A 45 -14.83 15.59 -6.15
N SER A 46 -15.01 15.83 -7.45
CA SER A 46 -15.00 14.76 -8.46
C SER A 46 -13.63 14.08 -8.54
N GLU A 47 -13.62 12.78 -8.80
CA GLU A 47 -12.36 12.05 -9.00
C GLU A 47 -11.64 12.55 -10.24
N LEU A 48 -10.32 12.76 -10.15
CA LEU A 48 -9.52 13.27 -11.26
C LEU A 48 -9.29 12.17 -12.29
N LYS A 49 -9.50 12.43 -13.58
CA LYS A 49 -9.07 11.52 -14.65
C LYS A 49 -7.63 11.84 -15.03
N LEU A 50 -6.68 10.99 -14.65
CA LEU A 50 -5.25 11.24 -14.84
C LEU A 50 -4.84 11.01 -16.30
N PHE A 51 -5.53 10.10 -17.00
CA PHE A 51 -5.21 9.70 -18.37
C PHE A 51 -6.47 9.50 -19.20
N ARG A 52 -6.41 9.77 -20.50
CA ARG A 52 -7.59 9.68 -21.40
C ARG A 52 -8.21 8.27 -21.43
N SER A 53 -7.39 7.24 -21.36
CA SER A 53 -7.81 5.83 -21.36
C SER A 53 -8.24 5.31 -19.98
N GLU A 54 -8.13 6.12 -18.93
CA GLU A 54 -8.49 5.69 -17.59
C GLU A 54 -10.01 5.51 -17.43
N VAL A 55 -10.39 4.39 -16.83
CA VAL A 55 -11.74 4.14 -16.34
C VAL A 55 -11.82 4.64 -14.90
N VAL A 56 -12.67 5.64 -14.66
CA VAL A 56 -12.85 6.25 -13.33
C VAL A 56 -13.79 5.37 -12.50
N GLU A 57 -13.27 4.76 -11.45
CA GLU A 57 -14.00 3.79 -10.63
C GLU A 57 -14.80 4.41 -9.47
N SER A 58 -14.58 5.70 -9.18
CA SER A 58 -15.27 6.46 -8.14
C SER A 58 -15.76 7.80 -8.68
N LYS A 59 -16.97 8.22 -8.31
CA LYS A 59 -17.50 9.54 -8.69
C LYS A 59 -16.80 10.69 -7.96
N THR A 60 -16.25 10.41 -6.78
CA THR A 60 -15.63 11.42 -5.90
C THR A 60 -14.18 11.08 -5.61
N ARG A 61 -13.37 12.08 -5.30
CA ARG A 61 -11.95 11.93 -5.03
C ARG A 61 -11.72 10.98 -3.86
N THR A 62 -10.83 10.02 -4.05
CA THR A 62 -10.55 8.96 -3.07
C THR A 62 -9.32 9.24 -2.23
N ALA A 63 -8.40 10.13 -2.64
CA ALA A 63 -7.26 10.49 -1.81
C ALA A 63 -6.78 11.94 -1.97
N TYR A 64 -6.21 12.42 -0.87
CA TYR A 64 -5.39 13.62 -0.80
C TYR A 64 -4.07 13.22 -0.15
N ILE A 65 -3.12 12.81 -0.98
CA ILE A 65 -1.81 12.32 -0.58
C ILE A 65 -0.75 13.11 -1.33
N VAL A 66 0.32 13.44 -0.62
CA VAL A 66 1.53 14.02 -1.19
C VAL A 66 2.67 13.05 -0.92
N GLN A 67 3.38 12.72 -1.99
CA GLN A 67 4.65 12.02 -1.93
C GLN A 67 5.77 13.02 -2.23
N THR A 68 6.82 13.02 -1.40
CA THR A 68 8.07 13.72 -1.68
C THR A 68 9.17 12.67 -1.81
N VAL A 69 9.92 12.74 -2.90
CA VAL A 69 11.08 11.90 -3.15
C VAL A 69 12.30 12.81 -3.16
N SER A 70 13.35 12.45 -2.44
CA SER A 70 14.57 13.26 -2.34
C SER A 70 15.83 12.40 -2.35
N GLY A 71 16.85 12.90 -3.04
CA GLY A 71 18.16 12.24 -3.18
C GLY A 71 19.05 13.04 -4.15
N TYR A 72 20.37 12.93 -4.01
CA TYR A 72 21.34 13.60 -4.90
C TYR A 72 21.08 15.11 -5.10
N ASN A 73 20.76 15.84 -4.03
CA ASN A 73 20.41 17.28 -4.01
C ASN A 73 19.15 17.66 -4.82
N LEU A 74 18.33 16.69 -5.21
CA LEU A 74 17.06 16.91 -5.90
C LEU A 74 15.89 16.48 -5.01
N ALA A 75 14.77 17.20 -5.12
CA ALA A 75 13.52 16.84 -4.49
C ALA A 75 12.37 16.99 -5.49
N THR A 76 11.52 15.97 -5.59
CA THR A 76 10.35 15.96 -6.46
C THR A 76 9.11 15.62 -5.66
N LYS A 77 8.01 16.31 -5.96
CA LYS A 77 6.70 16.06 -5.34
C LYS A 77 5.76 15.41 -6.33
N PHE A 78 5.01 14.43 -5.85
CA PHE A 78 3.95 13.75 -6.59
C PHE A 78 2.66 13.82 -5.77
N ASP A 79 1.54 13.91 -6.47
CA ASP A 79 0.22 14.02 -5.88
C ASP A 79 -0.81 13.23 -6.73
N ASN A 80 -2.09 13.56 -6.58
CA ASN A 80 -3.17 12.99 -7.40
C ASN A 80 -3.32 11.47 -7.29
N TYR A 81 -2.97 10.93 -6.12
CA TYR A 81 -3.23 9.54 -5.74
C TYR A 81 -4.73 9.24 -5.66
N LYS A 82 -5.03 7.95 -5.85
CA LYS A 82 -6.34 7.34 -5.68
C LYS A 82 -6.23 6.16 -4.74
N ALA A 83 -7.32 5.88 -4.04
CA ALA A 83 -7.39 4.77 -3.10
C ALA A 83 -8.36 3.69 -3.58
N ASN A 84 -7.88 2.46 -3.61
CA ASN A 84 -8.68 1.26 -3.85
C ASN A 84 -8.41 0.26 -2.74
N ALA A 85 -9.43 -0.52 -2.35
CA ALA A 85 -9.29 -1.55 -1.35
C ALA A 85 -10.00 -2.85 -1.74
N THR A 86 -9.35 -3.97 -1.42
CA THR A 86 -9.87 -5.33 -1.58
C THR A 86 -9.57 -6.14 -0.33
N ILE A 87 -10.38 -7.16 -0.07
CA ILE A 87 -10.07 -8.17 0.93
C ILE A 87 -9.69 -9.45 0.17
N GLU A 88 -8.53 -9.99 0.49
CA GLU A 88 -8.07 -11.28 -0.01
C GLU A 88 -7.72 -12.16 1.18
N ASN A 89 -8.47 -13.24 1.36
CA ASN A 89 -8.47 -14.05 2.59
C ASN A 89 -8.74 -13.14 3.80
N ASP A 90 -7.83 -13.13 4.78
CA ASP A 90 -7.93 -12.31 6.00
C ASP A 90 -7.09 -11.02 5.93
N THR A 91 -6.64 -10.64 4.72
CA THR A 91 -5.83 -9.43 4.52
C THR A 91 -6.63 -8.36 3.80
N LEU A 92 -6.75 -7.19 4.42
CA LEU A 92 -7.19 -5.97 3.76
C LEU A 92 -6.02 -5.37 3.00
N ASN A 93 -6.15 -5.29 1.67
CA ASN A 93 -5.22 -4.64 0.78
C ASN A 93 -5.73 -3.23 0.47
N ILE A 94 -4.93 -2.20 0.77
CA ILE A 94 -5.24 -0.81 0.42
C ILE A 94 -4.16 -0.31 -0.54
N SER A 95 -4.54 -0.10 -1.79
CA SER A 95 -3.66 0.45 -2.83
C SER A 95 -3.85 1.96 -2.90
N LEU A 96 -2.76 2.71 -2.71
CA LEU A 96 -2.71 4.17 -2.82
C LEU A 96 -1.76 4.54 -3.96
N ASN A 97 -2.31 4.85 -5.13
CA ASN A 97 -1.54 4.95 -6.37
C ASN A 97 -2.05 6.07 -7.28
N ASN A 98 -1.17 6.74 -8.03
CA ASN A 98 -1.51 7.74 -9.05
C ASN A 98 -1.21 7.25 -10.50
N SER A 99 -1.20 5.93 -10.71
CA SER A 99 -0.92 5.24 -11.97
C SER A 99 -1.99 5.40 -13.08
N ASN A 100 -1.55 5.25 -14.34
CA ASN A 100 -2.37 5.03 -15.55
C ASN A 100 -2.59 3.57 -15.95
N LYS A 101 -2.23 2.61 -15.11
CA LYS A 101 -2.12 1.17 -15.44
C LYS A 101 -0.91 0.78 -16.30
N TYR A 102 0.01 1.71 -16.62
CA TYR A 102 1.27 1.44 -17.34
C TYR A 102 2.53 1.74 -16.51
N PHE A 103 2.46 2.67 -15.55
CA PHE A 103 3.53 2.94 -14.58
C PHE A 103 2.93 3.15 -13.19
N GLY A 104 3.45 2.50 -12.15
CA GLY A 104 2.87 2.47 -10.81
C GLY A 104 3.64 3.28 -9.78
N ASN A 105 3.20 4.49 -9.41
CA ASN A 105 3.81 5.22 -8.31
C ASN A 105 2.85 5.26 -7.12
N GLY A 106 3.27 4.70 -5.99
CA GLY A 106 2.41 4.58 -4.82
C GLY A 106 2.89 3.57 -3.80
N VAL A 107 1.95 3.11 -2.98
CA VAL A 107 2.19 2.07 -2.00
C VAL A 107 1.01 1.09 -1.96
N LEU A 108 1.31 -0.16 -1.63
CA LEU A 108 0.33 -1.15 -1.20
C LEU A 108 0.47 -1.32 0.32
N ILE A 109 -0.60 -1.04 1.05
CA ILE A 109 -0.69 -1.29 2.48
C ILE A 109 -1.41 -2.62 2.66
N LYS A 110 -0.80 -3.55 3.38
CA LYS A 110 -1.45 -4.82 3.77
C LYS A 110 -1.75 -4.77 5.25
N VAL A 111 -3.03 -4.92 5.61
CA VAL A 111 -3.52 -4.89 6.99
C VAL A 111 -4.08 -6.26 7.33
N PHE A 112 -3.60 -6.86 8.41
CA PHE A 112 -4.06 -8.15 8.92
C PHE A 112 -3.71 -8.24 10.41
N ASP A 113 -4.55 -8.90 11.20
CA ASP A 113 -4.31 -9.17 12.63
C ASP A 113 -3.87 -7.93 13.46
N GLY A 114 -4.57 -6.79 13.29
CA GLY A 114 -4.24 -5.55 14.02
C GLY A 114 -2.93 -4.88 13.60
N GLN A 115 -2.23 -5.45 12.61
CA GLN A 115 -0.95 -4.98 12.13
C GLN A 115 -1.05 -4.56 10.66
N PHE A 116 -0.05 -3.83 10.21
CA PHE A 116 0.12 -3.48 8.82
C PHE A 116 1.60 -3.44 8.43
N PHE A 117 1.84 -3.54 7.14
CA PHE A 117 3.10 -3.14 6.54
C PHE A 117 2.85 -2.48 5.19
N VAL A 118 3.85 -1.75 4.72
CA VAL A 118 3.80 -1.00 3.45
C VAL A 118 4.75 -1.65 2.46
N LYS A 119 4.31 -1.78 1.21
CA LYS A 119 5.15 -2.12 0.07
C LYS A 119 5.17 -0.96 -0.91
N ASP A 120 6.36 -0.58 -1.35
CA ASP A 120 6.56 0.44 -2.37
C ASP A 120 6.32 -0.14 -3.76
N VAL A 121 5.37 0.41 -4.51
CA VAL A 121 5.12 -0.06 -5.89
C VAL A 121 6.30 0.35 -6.77
N ASP A 122 6.79 -0.60 -7.58
CA ASP A 122 7.81 -0.28 -8.58
C ASP A 122 7.18 0.51 -9.74
N PRO A 123 7.60 1.77 -10.01
CA PRO A 123 7.08 2.54 -11.13
C PRO A 123 7.27 1.87 -12.48
N LYS A 124 8.24 0.96 -12.61
CA LYS A 124 8.53 0.20 -13.84
C LYS A 124 7.65 -1.04 -14.01
N THR A 125 6.74 -1.31 -13.08
CA THR A 125 5.84 -2.47 -13.16
C THR A 125 4.96 -2.39 -14.40
N LEU A 126 4.97 -3.45 -15.22
CA LEU A 126 4.13 -3.56 -16.41
C LEU A 126 2.66 -3.82 -16.04
N LYS A 127 1.76 -3.53 -16.99
CA LYS A 127 0.33 -3.77 -16.81
C LYS A 127 0.05 -5.25 -16.48
N GLY A 128 -0.63 -5.50 -15.36
CA GLY A 128 -1.02 -6.85 -14.92
C GLY A 128 0.01 -7.55 -14.05
N GLU A 129 1.13 -6.90 -13.75
CA GLU A 129 2.11 -7.36 -12.77
C GLU A 129 1.98 -6.58 -11.47
N ASP A 130 2.35 -7.22 -10.36
CA ASP A 130 2.56 -6.56 -9.06
C ASP A 130 4.04 -6.71 -8.69
N LYS A 131 4.84 -5.67 -8.96
CA LYS A 131 6.24 -5.58 -8.54
C LYS A 131 6.42 -4.47 -7.50
N PHE A 132 7.29 -4.74 -6.54
CA PHE A 132 7.55 -3.86 -5.42
C PHE A 132 9.05 -3.60 -5.31
N LEU A 133 9.40 -2.36 -4.97
CA LEU A 133 10.78 -1.97 -4.69
C LEU A 133 11.16 -2.47 -3.30
N SER A 134 12.44 -2.80 -3.14
CA SER A 134 13.00 -2.94 -1.80
C SER A 134 12.98 -1.58 -1.11
N ALA A 135 12.41 -1.57 0.10
CA ALA A 135 12.31 -0.37 0.92
C ALA A 135 12.65 -0.68 2.37
N LYS A 136 13.34 0.26 3.00
CA LYS A 136 13.61 0.24 4.44
C LYS A 136 12.77 1.33 5.10
N PRO A 137 11.63 0.97 5.72
CA PRO A 137 10.83 1.91 6.50
C PRO A 137 11.68 2.54 7.61
N ILE A 138 11.61 3.86 7.71
CA ILE A 138 12.19 4.65 8.81
C ILE A 138 11.09 4.95 9.83
N LEU A 139 9.91 5.33 9.35
CA LEU A 139 8.72 5.60 10.16
C LEU A 139 7.47 5.24 9.36
N GLN A 140 6.52 4.55 10.00
CA GLN A 140 5.23 4.26 9.40
C GLN A 140 4.11 4.39 10.43
N LYS A 141 3.02 5.03 10.02
CA LYS A 141 1.81 5.24 10.82
C LYS A 141 0.61 5.11 9.91
N LEU A 142 -0.31 4.23 10.29
CA LEU A 142 -1.61 4.06 9.64
C LEU A 142 -2.71 4.33 10.67
N VAL A 143 -3.68 5.15 10.30
CA VAL A 143 -4.91 5.36 11.06
C VAL A 143 -6.08 4.93 10.19
N LEU A 144 -6.96 4.09 10.71
CA LEU A 144 -8.17 3.62 10.05
C LEU A 144 -9.40 3.90 10.93
N ASN A 145 -10.58 4.00 10.32
CA ASN A 145 -11.83 4.21 11.06
C ASN A 145 -12.34 2.97 11.79
N ASN A 146 -11.83 1.78 11.46
CA ASN A 146 -12.24 0.51 12.04
C ASN A 146 -11.07 -0.47 12.06
N ASP A 147 -11.20 -1.57 12.80
CA ASP A 147 -10.26 -2.70 12.84
C ASP A 147 -10.77 -3.94 12.12
N ARG A 148 -12.08 -4.02 11.91
CA ARG A 148 -12.74 -5.10 11.18
C ARG A 148 -13.41 -4.53 9.94
N PHE A 149 -13.17 -5.19 8.82
CA PHE A 149 -13.63 -4.75 7.53
C PHE A 149 -14.22 -5.92 6.76
N SER A 150 -15.32 -5.64 6.08
CA SER A 150 -16.03 -6.55 5.19
C SER A 150 -16.19 -5.94 3.81
N LYS A 151 -16.47 -6.78 2.81
CA LYS A 151 -16.82 -6.34 1.47
C LYS A 151 -17.90 -5.26 1.53
N ASN A 152 -17.75 -4.20 0.73
CA ASN A 152 -18.60 -3.01 0.70
C ASN A 152 -18.46 -2.02 1.87
N ASP A 153 -17.63 -2.27 2.87
CA ASP A 153 -17.39 -1.27 3.91
C ASP A 153 -16.69 -0.04 3.34
N SER A 154 -16.98 1.12 3.93
CA SER A 154 -16.24 2.35 3.68
C SER A 154 -15.02 2.41 4.60
N ILE A 155 -13.86 2.61 4.00
CA ILE A 155 -12.62 2.89 4.70
C ILE A 155 -12.38 4.39 4.65
N TYR A 156 -12.06 4.95 5.81
CA TYR A 156 -11.47 6.27 5.95
C TYR A 156 -10.11 6.07 6.62
N GLY A 157 -9.08 6.66 6.04
CA GLY A 157 -7.72 6.41 6.49
C GLY A 157 -6.82 7.63 6.40
N ALA A 158 -5.79 7.61 7.24
CA ALA A 158 -4.67 8.54 7.19
C ALA A 158 -3.37 7.73 7.23
N ILE A 159 -2.40 8.13 6.41
CA ILE A 159 -1.09 7.49 6.36
C ILE A 159 0.01 8.52 6.52
N TYR A 160 1.05 8.14 7.24
CA TYR A 160 2.36 8.77 7.21
C TYR A 160 3.40 7.66 7.06
N TYR A 161 4.15 7.69 5.97
CA TYR A 161 5.17 6.69 5.65
C TYR A 161 6.44 7.40 5.20
N HIS A 162 7.55 7.09 5.85
CA HIS A 162 8.88 7.57 5.51
C HIS A 162 9.80 6.35 5.38
N ALA A 163 10.45 6.22 4.24
CA ALA A 163 11.36 5.11 3.95
C ALA A 163 12.52 5.53 3.08
N THR A 164 13.59 4.75 3.15
CA THR A 164 14.63 4.74 2.12
C THR A 164 14.30 3.63 1.13
N VAL A 165 14.06 3.99 -0.13
CA VAL A 165 13.87 3.04 -1.23
C VAL A 165 15.19 2.83 -1.99
N GLU A 166 15.19 1.97 -3.01
CA GLU A 166 16.38 1.68 -3.84
C GLU A 166 17.23 2.92 -4.18
N ASN A 167 18.56 2.74 -4.22
CA ASN A 167 19.55 3.79 -4.46
C ASN A 167 19.62 4.90 -3.40
N HIS A 168 19.26 4.59 -2.15
CA HIS A 168 19.28 5.51 -1.01
C HIS A 168 18.38 6.74 -1.18
N ILE A 169 17.32 6.59 -1.96
CA ILE A 169 16.35 7.66 -2.20
C ILE A 169 15.39 7.72 -1.00
N ASN A 170 15.25 8.90 -0.39
CA ASN A 170 14.30 9.11 0.69
C ASN A 170 12.92 9.42 0.13
N LYS A 171 11.91 8.68 0.59
CA LYS A 171 10.50 8.84 0.23
C LYS A 171 9.69 9.18 1.48
N GLU A 172 9.03 10.33 1.46
CA GLU A 172 7.95 10.68 2.39
C GLU A 172 6.61 10.57 1.66
N PHE A 173 5.64 9.88 2.24
CA PHE A 173 4.32 9.63 1.67
C PHE A 173 3.27 9.84 2.76
N LYS A 174 2.46 10.90 2.63
CA LYS A 174 1.51 11.27 3.68
C LYS A 174 0.22 11.85 3.15
N GLY A 175 -0.87 11.58 3.87
CA GLY A 175 -2.15 12.18 3.57
C GLY A 175 -3.33 11.38 4.07
N TYR A 176 -4.50 11.72 3.52
CA TYR A 176 -5.79 11.12 3.85
C TYR A 176 -6.38 10.42 2.64
N PHE A 177 -7.15 9.37 2.89
CA PHE A 177 -7.85 8.65 1.85
C PHE A 177 -9.21 8.16 2.33
N ARG A 178 -10.09 7.91 1.36
CA ARG A 178 -11.36 7.22 1.53
C ARG A 178 -11.58 6.28 0.35
N THR A 179 -12.11 5.10 0.62
CA THR A 179 -12.48 4.17 -0.44
C THR A 179 -13.56 3.21 0.06
N LYS A 180 -14.10 2.40 -0.84
CA LYS A 180 -15.03 1.33 -0.52
C LYS A 180 -14.37 0.01 -0.87
N ILE A 181 -14.50 -0.98 0.00
CA ILE A 181 -13.95 -2.32 -0.25
C ILE A 181 -14.75 -2.99 -1.36
N LYS A 182 -14.04 -3.41 -2.41
CA LYS A 182 -14.64 -4.09 -3.56
C LYS A 182 -14.87 -5.57 -3.34
#